data_AF-A0A2D6M1I9-F1
#
_entry.id   AF-A0A2D6M1I9-F1
#
_cell.length_a   1.000
_cell.length_b   1.000
_cell.length_c   1.000
_cell.angle_alpha   90.00
_cell.angle_beta   90.00
_cell.angle_gamma   90.00
#
_symmetry.space_group_name_H-M   'P 1'
#
loop_
_entity.id
_entity.type
_entity.pdbx_description
1 polymer ?
#
loop_
_entity_poly.entity_id
_entity_poly.type
_entity_poly.pdbx_seq_one_letter_code
_entity_poly.pdbx_strand_id
1 'polypeptide(L)'
;MVGISVRNLAYLRLLNERLPHKTPQHLRIFEFMIQKGEYFTVQEISEETKTYERFVSLVLEELTENRLIEKEGCLYRCDGIALEEIVKCK
;
A
#
# COMPACT_ATOMS: atom_id res chain seq x y z
N MET A 1 5.57 20.62 8.38
CA MET A 1 6.23 20.14 7.16
C MET A 1 6.19 18.62 7.20
N VAL A 2 5.32 17.98 6.42
CA VAL A 2 5.27 16.51 6.35
C VAL A 2 6.42 16.09 5.46
N GLY A 3 7.54 15.69 6.06
CA GLY A 3 8.67 15.12 5.34
C GLY A 3 8.24 13.79 4.74
N ILE A 4 7.83 13.80 3.47
CA ILE A 4 7.58 12.57 2.72
C ILE A 4 8.94 11.86 2.61
N SER A 5 9.09 10.76 3.36
CA SER A 5 10.26 9.89 3.25
C SER A 5 10.47 9.49 1.78
N VAL A 6 11.72 9.37 1.33
CA VAL A 6 12.06 8.91 -0.04
C VAL A 6 11.35 7.59 -0.38
N ARG A 7 11.09 6.75 0.64
CA ARG A 7 10.28 5.52 0.53
C ARG A 7 8.86 5.78 0.04
N ASN A 8 8.19 6.77 0.63
CA ASN A 8 6.80 7.10 0.32
C ASN A 8 6.68 7.64 -1.11
N LEU A 9 7.67 8.42 -1.55
CA LEU A 9 7.68 9.06 -2.87
C LEU A 9 7.80 8.03 -4.00
N ALA A 10 8.63 7.02 -3.83
CA ALA A 10 8.79 6.00 -4.85
C ALA A 10 7.75 4.88 -4.76
N TYR A 11 7.17 4.61 -3.58
CA TYR A 11 5.95 3.82 -3.47
C TYR A 11 4.80 4.47 -4.26
N LEU A 12 4.61 5.79 -4.11
CA LEU A 12 3.61 6.55 -4.89
C LEU A 12 3.86 6.51 -6.40
N ARG A 13 5.12 6.43 -6.85
CA ARG A 13 5.44 6.26 -8.28
C ARG A 13 5.05 4.89 -8.79
N LEU A 14 5.48 3.81 -8.12
CA LEU A 14 5.13 2.43 -8.48
C LEU A 14 3.61 2.23 -8.47
N LEU A 15 2.93 2.84 -7.51
CA LEU A 15 1.48 2.79 -7.40
C LEU A 15 0.80 3.57 -8.54
N ASN A 16 1.39 4.67 -9.00
CA ASN A 16 0.91 5.37 -10.19
C ASN A 16 1.10 4.58 -11.49
N GLU A 17 2.21 3.85 -11.62
CA GLU A 17 2.52 3.03 -12.79
C GLU A 17 1.67 1.75 -12.86
N ARG A 18 1.50 1.06 -11.73
CA ARG A 18 0.85 -0.26 -11.67
C ARG A 18 -0.67 -0.18 -11.45
N LEU A 19 -1.17 0.92 -10.89
CA LEU A 19 -2.61 1.14 -10.65
C LEU A 19 -3.08 2.45 -11.29
N PRO A 20 -3.28 2.55 -12.60
CA PRO A 20 -3.62 3.82 -13.26
C PRO A 20 -4.96 4.41 -12.80
N HIS A 21 -5.92 3.57 -12.39
CA HIS A 21 -7.24 4.00 -11.91
C HIS A 21 -7.32 3.97 -10.39
N LYS A 22 -7.39 5.14 -9.75
CA LYS A 22 -7.42 5.28 -8.29
C LYS A 22 -8.59 6.15 -7.88
N THR A 23 -9.33 5.73 -6.86
CA THR A 23 -10.33 6.58 -6.19
C THR A 23 -9.73 7.21 -4.93
N PRO A 24 -10.37 8.23 -4.34
CA PRO A 24 -9.95 8.77 -3.06
C PRO A 24 -9.90 7.71 -1.93
N GLN A 25 -10.73 6.66 -2.00
CA GLN A 25 -10.64 5.54 -1.04
C GLN A 25 -9.32 4.77 -1.18
N HIS A 26 -8.85 4.54 -2.41
CA HIS A 26 -7.57 3.87 -2.65
C HIS A 26 -6.43 4.65 -2.00
N LEU A 27 -6.40 5.97 -2.18
CA LEU A 27 -5.37 6.83 -1.60
C LEU A 27 -5.33 6.76 -0.07
N ARG A 28 -6.50 6.73 0.60
CA ARG A 28 -6.56 6.57 2.06
C ARG A 28 -6.01 5.25 2.55
N ILE A 29 -6.32 4.16 1.84
CA ILE A 29 -5.76 2.83 2.13
C ILE A 29 -4.24 2.88 1.99
N PHE A 30 -3.73 3.49 0.92
CA PHE A 30 -2.29 3.57 0.69
C PHE A 30 -1.57 4.42 1.74
N GLU A 31 -2.12 5.57 2.10
CA GLU A 31 -1.58 6.42 3.17
C GLU A 31 -1.48 5.66 4.48
N PHE A 32 -2.52 4.92 4.86
CA PHE A 32 -2.51 4.09 6.06
C PHE A 32 -1.40 3.04 6.03
N MET A 33 -1.30 2.28 4.95
CA MET A 33 -0.30 1.21 4.83
C MET A 33 1.13 1.75 4.93
N ILE A 34 1.39 2.88 4.24
CA ILE A 34 2.70 3.55 4.26
C ILE A 34 3.04 4.07 5.67
N GLN A 35 2.04 4.63 6.37
CA GLN A 35 2.24 5.16 7.73
C GLN A 35 2.44 4.05 8.75
N LYS A 36 1.70 2.94 8.64
CA LYS A 36 1.77 1.84 9.59
C LYS A 36 3.11 1.11 9.48
N GLY A 37 3.63 0.90 8.26
CA GLY A 37 5.00 0.40 8.02
C GLY A 37 5.28 -1.02 8.56
N GLU A 38 4.27 -1.71 9.06
CA GLU A 38 4.31 -3.05 9.65
C GLU A 38 3.23 -3.94 9.03
N TYR A 39 2.95 -5.08 9.66
CA TYR A 39 1.84 -5.96 9.26
C TYR A 39 0.48 -5.34 9.59
N PHE A 40 -0.50 -5.57 8.72
CA PHE A 40 -1.86 -5.11 8.89
C PHE A 40 -2.88 -6.09 8.32
N THR A 41 -4.10 -6.03 8.84
CA THR A 41 -5.25 -6.80 8.40
C THR A 41 -6.24 -5.94 7.62
N VAL A 42 -7.14 -6.59 6.88
CA VAL A 42 -8.28 -5.93 6.21
C VAL A 42 -9.12 -5.14 7.22
N GLN A 43 -9.37 -5.72 8.39
CA GLN A 43 -10.20 -5.11 9.42
C GLN A 43 -9.58 -3.81 9.95
N GLU A 44 -8.29 -3.82 10.27
CA GLU A 44 -7.59 -2.62 10.76
C GLU A 44 -7.61 -1.47 9.75
N ILE A 45 -7.41 -1.77 8.46
CA ILE A 45 -7.51 -0.76 7.40
C ILE A 45 -8.94 -0.25 7.26
N SER A 46 -9.92 -1.15 7.30
CA SER A 46 -11.35 -0.82 7.20
C SER A 46 -11.77 0.15 8.30
N GLU A 47 -11.37 -0.13 9.55
CA GLU A 47 -11.67 0.70 10.71
C GLU A 47 -11.01 2.09 10.60
N GLU A 48 -9.71 2.14 10.29
CA GLU A 48 -8.98 3.41 10.23
C GLU A 48 -9.43 4.28 9.04
N THR A 49 -9.59 3.68 7.87
CA THR A 49 -9.93 4.41 6.65
C THR A 49 -11.44 4.66 6.50
N LYS A 50 -12.26 4.10 7.41
CA LYS A 50 -13.73 4.08 7.35
C LYS A 50 -14.24 3.58 6.00
N THR A 51 -13.63 2.49 5.52
CA THR A 51 -13.91 1.89 4.21
C THR A 51 -14.43 0.48 4.40
N TYR A 52 -15.41 0.04 3.61
CA TYR A 52 -15.92 -1.32 3.72
C TYR A 52 -14.83 -2.38 3.51
N GLU A 53 -14.79 -3.39 4.39
CA GLU A 53 -13.82 -4.49 4.34
C GLU A 53 -13.75 -5.16 2.97
N ARG A 54 -14.90 -5.35 2.31
CA ARG A 54 -14.93 -5.95 0.97
C ARG A 54 -14.15 -5.12 -0.04
N PHE A 55 -14.26 -3.79 0.03
CA PHE A 55 -13.51 -2.90 -0.85
C PHE A 55 -12.02 -2.92 -0.49
N VAL A 56 -11.70 -2.91 0.81
CA VAL A 56 -10.31 -3.02 1.28
C VAL A 56 -9.68 -4.32 0.78
N SER A 57 -10.35 -5.47 0.91
CA SER A 57 -9.86 -6.75 0.39
C SER A 57 -9.58 -6.70 -1.11
N LEU A 58 -10.48 -6.13 -1.91
CA LEU A 58 -10.26 -5.99 -3.36
C LEU A 58 -9.02 -5.15 -3.67
N VAL A 59 -8.84 -4.03 -2.97
CA VAL A 59 -7.66 -3.18 -3.14
C VAL A 59 -6.38 -3.91 -2.73
N LEU A 60 -6.39 -4.65 -1.61
CA LEU A 60 -5.23 -5.40 -1.17
C LEU A 60 -4.89 -6.58 -2.10
N GLU A 61 -5.90 -7.24 -2.66
CA GLU A 61 -5.72 -8.28 -3.68
C GLU A 61 -5.05 -7.68 -4.94
N GLU A 62 -5.57 -6.56 -5.44
CA GLU A 62 -4.98 -5.86 -6.60
C GLU A 62 -3.53 -5.42 -6.33
N LEU A 63 -3.24 -4.89 -5.14
CA LEU A 63 -1.87 -4.54 -4.74
C LEU A 63 -0.95 -5.76 -4.64
N THR A 64 -1.47 -6.89 -4.17
CA THR A 64 -0.71 -8.15 -4.05
C THR A 64 -0.39 -8.72 -5.43
N GLU A 65 -1.36 -8.73 -6.34
CA GLU A 65 -1.18 -9.15 -7.74
C GLU A 65 -0.13 -8.29 -8.46
N ASN A 66 -0.14 -6.99 -8.18
CA ASN A 66 0.84 -6.04 -8.69
C ASN A 66 2.18 -6.04 -7.95
N ARG A 67 2.40 -6.97 -7.00
CA ARG A 67 3.63 -7.10 -6.21
C ARG A 67 4.04 -5.81 -5.49
N LEU A 68 3.05 -5.04 -5.01
CA LEU A 68 3.25 -3.81 -4.23
C LEU A 68 3.19 -4.07 -2.72
N ILE A 69 2.54 -5.15 -2.32
CA ILE A 69 2.46 -5.66 -0.95
C ILE A 69 2.56 -7.18 -0.98
N GLU A 70 2.85 -7.77 0.16
CA GLU A 70 2.87 -9.22 0.35
C GLU A 70 1.76 -9.66 1.31
N LYS A 71 1.30 -10.89 1.13
CA LYS A 71 0.28 -11.53 1.97
C LYS A 71 0.85 -12.79 2.61
N GLU A 72 0.87 -12.81 3.95
CA GLU A 72 1.25 -13.95 4.77
C GLU A 72 0.03 -14.43 5.55
N GLY A 73 -0.71 -15.37 4.96
CA GLY A 73 -1.99 -15.85 5.52
C GLY A 73 -3.05 -14.75 5.54
N CYS A 74 -3.41 -14.28 6.75
CA CYS A 74 -4.40 -13.21 6.95
C CYS A 74 -3.76 -11.82 7.13
N LEU A 75 -2.42 -11.74 7.13
CA LEU A 75 -1.68 -10.50 7.32
C LEU A 75 -1.14 -10.00 5.97
N TYR A 76 -1.09 -8.68 5.84
CA TYR A 76 -0.51 -7.98 4.71
C TYR A 76 0.66 -7.12 5.18
N ARG A 77 1.71 -7.02 4.37
CA ARG A 77 2.89 -6.17 4.64
C ARG A 77 3.25 -5.39 3.39
N CYS A 78 3.61 -4.13 3.55
CA CYS A 78 4.34 -3.39 2.51
C CYS A 78 5.77 -3.90 2.47
N ASP A 79 6.02 -5.00 1.74
CA ASP A 79 7.35 -5.60 1.72
C ASP A 79 8.28 -5.04 0.65
N GLY A 80 9.57 -5.14 0.94
CA GLY A 80 10.67 -4.37 0.40
C GLY A 80 10.96 -4.52 -1.09
N ILE A 81 10.16 -5.19 -1.92
CA ILE A 81 10.41 -5.29 -3.37
C ILE A 81 10.26 -3.93 -4.06
N ALA A 82 9.31 -3.10 -3.61
CA ALA A 82 9.27 -1.70 -4.02
C ALA A 82 10.59 -0.98 -3.62
N LEU A 83 11.13 -1.29 -2.44
CA LEU A 83 12.35 -0.70 -1.88
C LEU A 83 13.66 -1.20 -2.53
N GLU A 84 13.76 -2.47 -2.92
CA GLU A 84 14.94 -3.03 -3.57
C GLU A 84 15.10 -2.53 -5.01
N GLU A 85 14.01 -2.28 -5.74
CA GLU A 85 14.08 -1.56 -7.03
C GLU A 85 14.42 -0.07 -6.83
N ILE A 86 13.94 0.57 -5.76
CA ILE A 86 14.28 1.97 -5.42
C ILE A 86 15.76 2.13 -5.05
N VAL A 87 16.35 1.16 -4.34
CA VAL A 87 17.76 1.19 -3.95
C VAL A 87 18.68 0.85 -5.12
N LYS A 88 18.20 0.10 -6.12
CA LYS A 88 18.95 -0.17 -7.37
C LYS A 88 18.92 0.97 -8.40
N CYS A 89 18.05 1.97 -8.22
CA CYS A 89 18.06 3.22 -9.00
C CYS A 89 18.96 4.30 -8.38
N LYS A 90 20.13 3.91 -7.85
CA LYS A 90 21.24 4.81 -7.50
C LYS A 90 22.43 4.57 -8.40
#